data_AF-A0A938ER25-F1
#
_entry.id   AF-A0A938ER25-F1
#
_cell.length_a   1.000
_cell.length_b   1.000
_cell.length_c   1.000
_cell.angle_alpha   90.00
_cell.angle_beta   90.00
_cell.angle_gamma   90.00
#
_symmetry.space_group_name_H-M   'P 1'
#
loop_
_entity.id
_entity.type
_entity.pdbx_description
1 polymer ?
#
loop_
_entity_poly.entity_id
_entity_poly.type
_entity_poly.pdbx_seq_one_letter_code
_entity_poly.pdbx_strand_id
1 'polypeptide(L)'
;WDVRGALDLPFGGAGTRRGRRDPDQVVVGDTVDFWRVEEVEPSHLLRMKAEMALPGRAWLQYEVREVPSGSMIHQTALFDPVGLLGRAYWYAMWPFHQYVFGGTLRSICRLAREEDHAARHEVAAAR
;
A
#
# COMPACT_ATOMS: atom_id res chain seq x y z
N TRP A 1 1.42 15.65 -7.79
CA TRP A 1 1.98 14.90 -6.65
C TRP A 1 3.04 15.77 -5.98
N ASP A 2 2.63 16.87 -5.33
CA ASP A 2 3.60 17.84 -4.81
C ASP A 2 3.13 18.60 -3.56
N VAL A 3 2.37 17.93 -2.67
CA VAL A 3 1.96 18.52 -1.38
C VAL A 3 2.20 17.55 -0.21
N ARG A 4 3.19 16.67 -0.33
CA ARG A 4 3.60 15.74 0.75
C ARG A 4 5.11 15.67 0.97
N GLY A 5 5.84 16.72 0.62
CA GLY A 5 7.25 16.85 0.99
C GLY A 5 7.50 17.44 2.39
N ALA A 6 6.49 18.03 3.04
CA ALA A 6 6.69 18.93 4.18
C ALA A 6 6.18 18.43 5.55
N LEU A 7 5.43 17.31 5.63
CA LEU A 7 4.89 16.82 6.91
C LEU A 7 5.70 15.68 7.55
N ASP A 8 6.70 15.13 6.85
CA ASP A 8 7.46 13.96 7.34
C ASP A 8 8.70 14.32 8.18
N LEU A 9 8.85 15.59 8.59
CA LEU A 9 10.03 16.02 9.33
C LEU A 9 10.14 15.64 10.83
N PRO A 10 9.09 15.30 11.62
CA PRO A 10 9.33 14.98 13.03
C PRO A 10 9.49 13.48 13.37
N PHE A 11 9.25 12.53 12.46
CA PHE A 11 9.27 11.08 12.78
C PHE A 11 10.38 10.27 12.10
N GLY A 12 11.52 10.91 11.83
CA GLY A 12 12.71 10.22 11.32
C GLY A 12 12.59 9.94 9.83
N GLY A 13 13.19 10.84 9.05
CA GLY A 13 13.24 10.76 7.60
C GLY A 13 13.68 9.39 7.10
N ALA A 14 12.73 8.60 6.63
CA ALA A 14 12.97 7.59 5.62
C ALA A 14 12.94 8.35 4.30
N GLY A 15 14.14 8.72 3.84
CA GLY A 15 14.36 9.62 2.72
C GLY A 15 13.49 9.26 1.51
N THR A 16 12.88 10.30 0.98
CA THR A 16 12.57 10.43 -0.44
C THR A 16 13.65 9.74 -1.28
N ARG A 17 13.24 8.73 -2.07
CA ARG A 17 14.05 7.98 -3.06
C ARG A 17 14.86 6.75 -2.59
N ARG A 18 14.19 5.72 -2.06
CA ARG A 18 14.58 4.35 -2.44
C ARG A 18 13.68 3.94 -3.60
N GLY A 19 14.22 4.04 -4.82
CA GLY A 19 13.47 3.68 -6.02
C GLY A 19 13.00 2.23 -5.96
N ARG A 20 11.88 1.94 -6.60
CA ARG A 20 11.47 0.56 -6.87
C ARG A 20 12.51 -0.12 -7.75
N ARG A 21 12.82 -1.40 -7.45
CA ARG A 21 13.68 -2.24 -8.28
C ARG A 21 13.09 -2.39 -9.68
N ASP A 22 11.79 -2.59 -9.74
CA ASP A 22 10.99 -2.76 -10.95
C ASP A 22 9.65 -2.05 -10.74
N PRO A 23 9.15 -1.27 -11.73
CA PRO A 23 7.89 -0.55 -11.58
C PRO A 23 6.67 -1.47 -11.45
N ASP A 24 6.73 -2.66 -12.05
CA ASP A 24 5.59 -3.56 -12.26
C ASP A 24 5.71 -4.85 -11.45
N GLN A 25 6.94 -5.24 -11.10
CA GLN A 25 7.23 -6.46 -10.34
C GLN A 25 7.77 -6.15 -8.94
N VAL A 26 7.20 -6.81 -7.94
CA VAL A 26 7.63 -6.67 -6.55
C VAL A 26 7.98 -8.04 -6.01
N VAL A 27 9.17 -8.16 -5.41
CA VAL A 27 9.61 -9.40 -4.75
C VAL A 27 9.91 -9.18 -3.27
N VAL A 28 9.95 -10.26 -2.50
CA VAL A 28 10.31 -10.21 -1.07
C VAL A 28 11.68 -9.52 -0.90
N GLY A 29 11.74 -8.58 0.03
CA GLY A 29 12.92 -7.76 0.31
C GLY A 29 12.95 -6.42 -0.43
N ASP A 30 12.14 -6.24 -1.49
CA ASP A 30 12.06 -4.96 -2.20
C ASP A 30 11.56 -3.85 -1.26
N THR A 31 11.96 -2.61 -1.55
CA THR A 31 11.50 -1.43 -0.83
C THR A 31 10.56 -0.61 -1.70
N VAL A 32 9.40 -0.26 -1.15
CA VAL A 32 8.41 0.63 -1.76
C VAL A 32 8.25 1.82 -0.82
N ASP A 33 8.88 2.93 -1.17
CA ASP A 33 9.00 4.12 -0.32
C ASP A 33 9.62 3.80 1.06
N PHE A 34 8.81 3.74 2.11
CA PHE A 34 9.18 3.42 3.49
C PHE A 34 8.69 2.04 3.93
N TRP A 35 8.25 1.20 2.98
CA TRP A 35 7.81 -0.16 3.23
C TRP A 35 8.80 -1.17 2.68
N ARG A 36 9.15 -2.19 3.48
CA ARG A 36 9.86 -3.38 3.01
C ARG A 36 8.87 -4.49 2.73
N VAL A 37 8.96 -5.11 1.57
CA VAL A 37 8.13 -6.25 1.18
C VAL A 37 8.57 -7.47 1.98
N GLU A 38 7.65 -8.05 2.75
CA GLU A 38 7.90 -9.26 3.55
C GLU A 38 7.29 -10.50 2.91
N GLU A 39 6.17 -10.37 2.21
CA GLU A 39 5.46 -11.50 1.62
C GLU A 39 4.79 -11.08 0.31
N VAL A 40 4.94 -11.91 -0.73
CA VAL A 40 4.28 -11.75 -2.03
C VAL A 40 3.75 -13.11 -2.45
N GLU A 41 2.44 -13.20 -2.64
CA GLU A 41 1.78 -14.29 -3.36
C GLU A 41 1.12 -13.68 -4.59
N PRO A 42 1.63 -14.00 -5.81
CA PRO A 42 1.12 -13.41 -7.04
C PRO A 42 -0.40 -13.50 -7.15
N SER A 43 -1.03 -12.39 -7.51
CA SER A 43 -2.50 -12.25 -7.65
C SER A 43 -3.32 -12.49 -6.38
N HIS A 44 -2.68 -12.70 -5.21
CA HIS A 44 -3.39 -12.98 -3.97
C HIS A 44 -2.99 -12.08 -2.80
N LEU A 45 -1.70 -11.95 -2.51
CA LEU A 45 -1.23 -11.30 -1.27
C LEU A 45 0.00 -10.43 -1.53
N LEU A 46 0.01 -9.23 -0.94
CA LEU A 46 1.19 -8.40 -0.78
C LEU A 46 1.23 -7.88 0.65
N ARG A 47 2.22 -8.31 1.45
CA ARG A 47 2.47 -7.76 2.79
C ARG A 47 3.77 -7.00 2.81
N MET A 48 3.71 -5.80 3.36
CA MET A 48 4.87 -4.94 3.55
C MET A 48 4.93 -4.43 4.98
N LYS A 49 6.14 -4.30 5.52
CA LYS A 49 6.43 -3.77 6.85
C LYS A 49 6.97 -2.36 6.77
N ALA A 50 6.51 -1.48 7.65
CA ALA A 50 7.03 -0.12 7.74
C ALA A 50 8.46 -0.12 8.31
N GLU A 51 9.35 0.63 7.68
CA GLU A 51 10.73 0.84 8.15
C GLU A 51 10.92 2.18 8.90
N MET A 52 9.88 3.00 8.98
CA MET A 52 9.95 4.30 9.67
C MET A 52 9.92 4.15 11.19
N ALA A 53 10.42 5.16 11.91
CA ALA A 53 10.40 5.17 13.37
C ALA A 53 8.94 5.33 13.87
N LEU A 54 8.42 4.27 14.49
CA LEU A 54 7.07 4.22 15.05
C LEU A 54 7.13 3.74 16.51
N PRO A 55 6.19 4.15 17.37
CA PRO A 55 6.04 3.58 18.71
C PRO A 55 5.41 2.17 18.68
N GLY A 56 5.95 1.31 17.82
CA GLY A 56 5.39 0.00 17.47
C GLY A 56 5.95 -0.53 16.15
N ARG A 57 5.41 -1.64 15.70
CA ARG A 57 5.67 -2.23 14.38
C ARG A 57 4.42 -2.11 13.53
N ALA A 58 4.56 -1.82 12.24
CA ALA A 58 3.41 -1.65 11.35
C ALA A 58 3.56 -2.46 10.07
N TRP A 59 2.44 -2.95 9.55
CA TRP A 59 2.34 -3.62 8.27
C TRP A 59 1.17 -3.07 7.47
N LEU A 60 1.33 -3.08 6.16
CA LEU A 60 0.27 -2.84 5.19
C LEU A 60 0.15 -4.08 4.32
N GLN A 61 -1.04 -4.67 4.33
CA GLN A 61 -1.37 -5.87 3.60
C GLN A 61 -2.44 -5.57 2.57
N TYR A 62 -2.24 -6.08 1.36
CA TYR A 62 -3.24 -6.15 0.32
C TYR A 62 -3.56 -7.62 0.05
N GLU A 63 -4.85 -7.94 0.04
CA GLU A 63 -5.35 -9.26 -0.36
C GLU A 63 -6.32 -9.08 -1.52
N VAL A 64 -6.23 -9.94 -2.52
CA VAL A 64 -7.16 -9.98 -3.65
C VAL A 64 -7.87 -11.32 -3.65
N ARG A 65 -9.20 -11.26 -3.76
CA ARG A 65 -10.07 -12.43 -3.83
C ARG A 65 -10.97 -12.31 -5.05
N GLU A 66 -11.15 -13.42 -5.75
CA GLU A 66 -12.13 -13.50 -6.83
C GLU A 66 -13.55 -13.52 -6.25
N VAL A 67 -14.44 -12.77 -6.88
CA VAL A 67 -15.87 -12.72 -6.59
C VAL A 67 -16.64 -12.82 -7.91
N PRO A 68 -17.93 -13.24 -7.92
CA PRO A 68 -18.67 -13.40 -9.16
C PRO A 68 -18.72 -12.15 -10.07
N SER A 69 -18.56 -10.96 -9.49
CA SER A 69 -18.55 -9.67 -10.20
C SER A 69 -17.17 -9.16 -10.58
N GLY A 70 -16.09 -9.92 -10.35
CA GLY A 70 -14.71 -9.53 -10.64
C GLY A 70 -13.76 -9.84 -9.49
N SER A 71 -12.98 -8.86 -9.06
CA SER A 71 -12.02 -9.00 -7.96
C SER A 71 -12.37 -8.06 -6.81
N MET A 72 -12.25 -8.56 -5.59
CA MET A 72 -12.36 -7.79 -4.35
C MET A 72 -10.96 -7.62 -3.76
N ILE A 73 -10.55 -6.37 -3.54
CA ILE A 73 -9.31 -6.05 -2.86
C ILE A 73 -9.58 -5.61 -1.42
N HIS A 74 -8.89 -6.25 -0.48
CA HIS A 74 -8.87 -5.86 0.92
C HIS A 74 -7.53 -5.23 1.26
N GLN A 75 -7.58 -4.06 1.91
CA GLN A 75 -6.41 -3.38 2.42
C GLN A 75 -6.47 -3.37 3.94
N THR A 76 -5.47 -3.97 4.58
CA THR A 76 -5.40 -4.09 6.04
C THR A 76 -4.13 -3.42 6.54
N ALA A 77 -4.29 -2.43 7.40
CA ALA A 77 -3.19 -1.84 8.15
C ALA A 77 -3.12 -2.51 9.52
N LEU A 78 -2.04 -3.25 9.77
CA LEU A 78 -1.77 -3.89 11.06
C LEU A 78 -0.76 -3.05 11.85
N PHE A 79 -1.02 -2.90 13.14
CA PHE A 79 -0.11 -2.20 14.04
C PHE A 79 0.04 -2.97 15.34
N ASP A 80 1.29 -3.22 15.70
CA ASP A 80 1.69 -3.85 16.95
C ASP A 80 2.32 -2.78 17.87
N PRO A 81 1.51 -2.15 18.74
CA PRO A 81 1.94 -1.02 19.55
C PRO A 81 2.87 -1.43 20.69
N VAL A 82 3.90 -0.63 20.95
CA VAL A 82 4.73 -0.78 22.15
C VAL A 82 4.25 0.21 23.23
N GLY A 83 3.78 -0.35 24.35
CA GLY A 83 3.35 0.43 25.51
C GLY A 83 2.10 1.30 25.28
N LEU A 84 1.82 2.19 26.23
CA LEU A 84 0.65 3.09 26.18
C LEU A 84 0.79 4.16 25.08
N LEU A 85 2.01 4.66 24.85
CA LEU A 85 2.27 5.66 23.83
C LEU A 85 2.02 5.11 22.41
N GLY A 86 2.37 3.83 22.15
CA GLY A 86 2.05 3.18 20.90
C GLY A 86 0.55 3.07 20.65
N ARG A 87 -0.21 2.68 21.67
CA ARG A 87 -1.68 2.62 21.58
C ARG A 87 -2.29 3.99 21.33
N ALA A 88 -1.84 5.02 22.07
CA ALA A 88 -2.31 6.39 21.89
C ALA A 88 -2.01 6.90 20.47
N TYR A 89 -0.80 6.66 19.97
CA TYR A 89 -0.40 6.98 18.60
C TYR A 89 -1.33 6.32 17.57
N TRP A 90 -1.62 5.03 17.72
CA TRP A 90 -2.49 4.29 16.81
C TRP A 90 -3.89 4.90 16.72
N TYR A 91 -4.53 5.16 17.85
CA TYR A 91 -5.86 5.76 17.88
C TYR A 91 -5.86 7.21 17.37
N ALA A 92 -4.81 7.99 17.66
CA ALA A 92 -4.67 9.35 17.13
C ALA A 92 -4.53 9.38 15.61
N MET A 93 -3.85 8.39 15.01
CA MET A 93 -3.62 8.29 13.58
C MET A 93 -4.74 7.58 12.81
N TRP A 94 -5.62 6.86 13.49
CA TRP A 94 -6.77 6.20 12.89
C TRP A 94 -7.53 7.05 11.84
N PRO A 95 -8.00 8.28 12.13
CA PRO A 95 -8.72 9.07 11.13
C PRO A 95 -7.86 9.44 9.91
N PHE A 96 -6.56 9.67 10.11
CA PHE A 96 -5.64 9.95 9.00
C PHE A 96 -5.44 8.72 8.12
N HIS A 97 -5.25 7.54 8.73
CA HIS A 97 -5.14 6.27 8.01
C HIS A 97 -6.37 6.02 7.12
N GLN A 98 -7.58 6.27 7.61
CA GLN A 98 -8.81 6.13 6.82
C GLN A 98 -8.78 7.00 5.55
N TYR A 99 -8.35 8.25 5.67
CA TYR A 99 -8.26 9.16 4.53
C TYR A 99 -7.20 8.72 3.52
N VAL A 100 -5.97 8.44 4.00
CA VAL A 100 -4.83 8.08 3.14
C VAL A 100 -5.05 6.74 2.45
N PHE A 101 -5.32 5.70 3.23
CA PHE A 101 -5.46 4.34 2.71
C PHE A 101 -6.69 4.21 1.82
N GLY A 102 -7.81 4.84 2.19
CA GLY A 102 -8.97 4.90 1.31
C GLY A 102 -8.67 5.58 -0.03
N GLY A 103 -7.86 6.63 -0.05
CA GLY A 103 -7.41 7.29 -1.29
C GLY A 103 -6.53 6.39 -2.16
N THR A 104 -5.57 5.70 -1.55
CA THR A 104 -4.71 4.73 -2.22
C THR A 104 -5.52 3.59 -2.82
N LEU A 105 -6.43 2.99 -2.04
CA LEU A 105 -7.25 1.87 -2.50
C LEU A 105 -8.16 2.26 -3.67
N ARG A 106 -8.80 3.43 -3.61
CA ARG A 106 -9.60 3.95 -4.73
C ARG A 106 -8.76 4.15 -5.99
N SER A 107 -7.53 4.63 -5.84
CA SER A 107 -6.62 4.84 -6.97
C SER A 107 -6.19 3.53 -7.61
N ILE A 108 -5.87 2.51 -6.81
CA ILE A 108 -5.58 1.15 -7.29
C ILE A 108 -6.78 0.60 -8.07
N CYS A 109 -7.99 0.65 -7.51
CA CYS A 109 -9.20 0.17 -8.18
C CYS A 109 -9.48 0.91 -9.49
N ARG A 110 -9.19 2.22 -9.55
CA ARG A 110 -9.37 3.00 -10.78
C ARG A 110 -8.38 2.56 -11.86
N LEU A 111 -7.10 2.46 -11.53
CA LEU A 111 -6.05 2.04 -12.47
C LEU A 111 -6.30 0.62 -13.00
N ALA A 112 -6.66 -0.32 -12.11
CA ALA A 112 -6.96 -1.70 -12.50
C ALA A 112 -8.14 -1.80 -13.49
N ARG A 113 -9.16 -0.94 -13.33
CA ARG A 113 -10.28 -0.88 -14.28
C ARG A 113 -9.85 -0.29 -15.62
N GLU A 114 -9.06 0.77 -15.61
CA GLU A 114 -8.53 1.39 -16.83
C GLU A 114 -7.71 0.38 -17.66
N GLU A 115 -6.87 -0.43 -17.01
CA GLU A 115 -6.11 -1.52 -17.64
C GLU A 115 -7.00 -2.65 -18.17
N ASP A 116 -7.99 -3.12 -17.39
CA ASP A 116 -8.94 -4.16 -17.84
C ASP A 116 -9.76 -3.69 -19.05
N HIS A 117 -10.21 -2.43 -19.05
CA HIS A 117 -10.89 -1.85 -20.21
C HIS A 117 -9.98 -1.79 -21.43
N ALA A 118 -8.74 -1.31 -21.30
CA ALA A 118 -7.78 -1.25 -22.40
C ALA A 118 -7.52 -2.64 -23.01
N ALA A 119 -7.25 -3.65 -22.15
CA ALA A 119 -7.02 -5.02 -22.57
C ALA A 119 -8.22 -5.62 -23.33
N ARG A 120 -9.45 -5.36 -22.87
CA ARG A 120 -10.67 -5.82 -23.56
C ARG A 120 -10.86 -5.15 -24.93
N HIS A 121 -10.52 -3.87 -25.05
CA HIS A 121 -10.59 -3.14 -26.32
C HIS A 121 -9.59 -3.67 -27.34
N GLU A 122 -8.35 -3.97 -26.93
CA GLU A 122 -7.34 -4.59 -27.80
C GLU A 122 -7.77 -5.95 -28.32
N VAL A 123 -8.30 -6.81 -27.44
CA VAL A 123 -8.82 -8.14 -27.83
C VAL A 123 -9.99 -8.04 -28.79
N ALA A 124 -10.87 -7.04 -28.63
CA ALA A 124 -11.98 -6.80 -29.54
C ALA A 124 -11.54 -6.27 -30.90
N ALA A 125 -10.51 -5.41 -30.95
CA ALA A 125 -9.96 -4.85 -32.19
C ALA A 125 -9.11 -5.84 -33.00
N ALA A 126 -8.57 -6.87 -32.36
CA ALA A 126 -7.80 -7.94 -33.00
C ALA A 126 -8.65 -9.07 -33.60
N ARG A 127 -9.99 -8.98 -33.51
CA ARG A 127 -10.97 -9.91 -34.09
C ARG A 127 -11.62 -9.32 -35.32
#